data_AF-A0A2N3DS62-F1
#
_entry.id   AF-A0A2N3DS62-F1
#
_cell.length_a   1.000
_cell.length_b   1.000
_cell.length_c   1.000
_cell.angle_alpha   90.00
_cell.angle_beta   90.00
_cell.angle_gamma   90.00
#
_symmetry.space_group_name_H-M   'P 1'
#
loop_
_entity.id
_entity.type
_entity.pdbx_description
1 polymer ?
#
loop_
_entity_poly.entity_id
_entity_poly.type
_entity_poly.pdbx_seq_one_letter_code
_entity_poly.pdbx_strand_id
1 'polypeptide(L)' 'MPKRTDISSILVIGAGPIIIGQACEFDYSGTQAIKALKEEGYRVILVNSNPATIMTDPEFADATYIEPI' A
#
# COMPACT_ATOMS: atom_id res chain seq x y z
N MET A 1 5.38 20.01 -5.89
CA MET A 1 5.25 19.63 -7.32
C MET A 1 3.79 19.26 -7.54
N PRO A 2 3.14 19.73 -8.60
CA PRO A 2 1.76 19.33 -8.89
C PRO A 2 1.66 17.83 -9.18
N LYS A 3 0.45 17.28 -9.02
CA LYS A 3 0.11 15.89 -9.39
C LYS A 3 0.56 15.59 -10.82
N ARG A 4 1.14 14.41 -11.06
CA ARG A 4 1.48 13.93 -12.41
C ARG A 4 0.22 13.52 -13.17
N THR A 5 0.15 13.88 -14.44
CA THR A 5 -1.02 13.62 -15.31
C THR A 5 -0.86 12.40 -16.21
N ASP A 6 0.35 11.87 -16.29
CA ASP A 6 0.70 10.69 -17.10
C ASP A 6 0.68 9.38 -16.30
N ILE A 7 0.43 9.45 -14.98
CA ILE A 7 0.22 8.29 -14.11
C ILE A 7 -1.24 8.26 -13.66
N SER A 8 -1.90 7.14 -13.85
CA SER A 8 -3.27 6.89 -13.37
C SER A 8 -3.37 5.78 -12.34
N SER A 9 -2.42 4.84 -12.35
CA SER A 9 -2.37 3.69 -11.44
C SER A 9 -0.99 3.56 -10.81
N ILE A 10 -0.93 3.21 -9.52
CA ILE A 10 0.30 3.04 -8.76
C ILE A 10 0.26 1.69 -8.04
N LEU A 11 1.33 0.90 -8.18
CA LEU A 11 1.57 -0.29 -7.37
C LEU A 11 2.37 0.09 -6.12
N VAL A 12 1.81 -0.17 -4.95
CA VAL A 12 2.48 -0.09 -3.66
C VAL A 12 2.97 -1.49 -3.30
N ILE A 13 4.26 -1.61 -2.96
CA ILE A 13 4.87 -2.86 -2.53
C ILE A 13 4.98 -2.84 -1.01
N GLY A 14 4.29 -3.77 -0.35
CA GLY A 14 4.38 -3.97 1.10
C GLY A 14 5.71 -4.57 1.53
N ALA A 15 5.94 -4.59 2.84
CA ALA A 15 7.17 -5.14 3.41
C ALA A 15 7.13 -6.67 3.59
N GLY A 16 5.96 -7.30 3.53
CA GLY A 16 5.80 -8.72 3.83
C GLY A 16 5.66 -8.98 5.33
N PRO A 17 5.96 -10.20 5.80
CA PRO A 17 5.79 -10.59 7.21
C PRO A 17 6.73 -9.81 8.12
N ILE A 18 6.31 -9.59 9.36
CA ILE A 18 7.12 -8.91 10.37
C ILE A 18 8.32 -9.76 10.76
N ILE A 19 9.50 -9.15 10.77
CA ILE A 19 10.75 -9.72 11.28
C ILE A 19 11.50 -8.70 12.15
N ILE A 20 12.49 -9.19 12.91
CA ILE A 20 13.39 -8.30 13.66
C ILE A 20 14.11 -7.38 12.65
N GLY A 21 13.97 -6.07 12.84
CA GLY A 21 14.53 -5.06 11.95
C GLY A 21 13.62 -4.62 10.79
N GLN A 22 12.44 -5.24 10.63
CA GLN A 22 11.43 -4.81 9.67
C GLN A 22 10.04 -5.17 10.20
N ALA A 23 9.37 -4.23 10.86
CA ALA A 23 8.16 -4.48 11.63
C ALA A 23 7.00 -3.56 11.24
N CYS A 24 6.17 -3.20 12.23
CA CYS A 24 4.89 -2.52 12.03
C CYS A 24 5.01 -1.12 11.42
N GLU A 25 6.22 -0.52 11.42
CA GLU A 25 6.49 0.77 10.79
C GLU A 25 6.09 0.78 9.31
N PHE A 26 6.17 -0.37 8.62
CA PHE A 26 5.81 -0.47 7.21
C PHE A 26 4.31 -0.61 6.96
N ASP A 27 3.55 -1.20 7.89
CA ASP A 27 2.09 -1.14 7.82
C ASP A 27 1.62 0.31 8.01
N TYR A 28 2.18 1.01 9.00
CA TYR A 28 1.90 2.42 9.23
C TYR A 28 2.24 3.29 8.00
N SER A 29 3.46 3.17 7.46
CA SER A 29 3.88 3.93 6.29
C SER A 29 3.11 3.55 5.02
N GLY A 30 2.86 2.27 4.79
CA GLY A 30 2.08 1.79 3.64
C GLY A 30 0.63 2.28 3.68
N THR A 31 0.00 2.22 4.85
CA THR A 31 -1.34 2.76 5.09
C THR A 31 -1.41 4.25 4.77
N GLN A 32 -0.44 5.04 5.23
CA GLN A 32 -0.38 6.48 4.92
C GLN A 32 -0.15 6.75 3.43
N ALA A 33 0.74 6.00 2.79
CA ALA A 33 0.99 6.12 1.36
C ALA A 33 -0.28 5.87 0.54
N ILE A 34 -1.03 4.80 0.85
CA ILE A 34 -2.28 4.47 0.15
C ILE A 34 -3.31 5.58 0.34
N LYS A 35 -3.48 6.10 1.57
CA LYS A 35 -4.40 7.22 1.84
C LYS A 35 -4.04 8.45 1.01
N ALA A 36 -2.78 8.87 1.04
CA ALA A 36 -2.32 10.04 0.30
C ALA A 36 -2.51 9.89 -1.22
N LEU A 37 -2.21 8.71 -1.77
CA LEU A 37 -2.40 8.43 -3.19
C LEU A 37 -3.89 8.43 -3.60
N LYS A 38 -4.78 7.92 -2.75
CA LYS A 38 -6.23 7.94 -3.00
C LYS A 38 -6.84 9.33 -2.88
N GLU A 39 -6.38 10.14 -1.92
CA GLU A 39 -6.79 11.54 -1.79
C GLU A 39 -6.41 12.36 -3.02
N GLU A 40 -5.27 12.05 -3.65
CA GLU A 40 -4.86 12.62 -4.93
C GLU A 40 -5.59 12.00 -6.14
N GLY A 41 -6.46 11.01 -5.94
CA GLY A 41 -7.27 10.39 -6.99
C GLY A 41 -6.47 9.47 -7.93
N TYR A 42 -5.46 8.77 -7.43
CA TYR A 42 -4.84 7.66 -8.14
C TYR A 42 -5.60 6.36 -7.87
N ARG A 43 -5.59 5.46 -8.86
CA ARG A 43 -5.90 4.05 -8.61
C ARG A 43 -4.72 3.39 -7.91
N VAL A 44 -4.95 2.80 -6.75
CA VAL A 44 -3.90 2.18 -5.93
C VAL A 44 -4.06 0.67 -5.94
N ILE A 45 -2.98 -0.02 -6.30
CA ILE A 45 -2.85 -1.48 -6.24
C ILE A 45 -1.83 -1.78 -5.14
N LEU A 46 -2.15 -2.70 -4.25
CA LEU A 46 -1.24 -3.12 -3.18
C LEU A 46 -0.91 -4.60 -3.35
N VAL A 47 0.36 -4.96 -3.15
CA VAL A 47 0.76 -6.34 -2.83
C VAL A 47 1.42 -6.38 -1.46
N ASN A 48 0.95 -7.25 -0.57
CA ASN A 48 1.59 -7.52 0.70
C ASN A 48 1.22 -8.93 1.20
N SER A 49 2.21 -9.79 1.41
CA SER A 49 1.97 -11.17 1.87
C SER A 49 1.54 -11.27 3.35
N ASN A 50 1.62 -10.18 4.12
CA ASN A 50 1.22 -10.17 5.52
C ASN A 50 -0.26 -9.81 5.69
N PRO A 51 -1.14 -10.75 6.09
CA PRO A 51 -2.57 -10.49 6.26
C PRO A 51 -2.90 -9.69 7.53
N ALA A 52 -1.95 -9.51 8.45
CA ALA A 52 -2.16 -8.82 9.71
C ALA A 52 -1.76 -7.33 9.61
N THR A 53 -2.16 -6.66 8.53
CA THR A 53 -1.85 -5.24 8.28
C THR A 53 -3.09 -4.45 7.92
N ILE A 54 -3.21 -3.22 8.40
CA ILE A 54 -4.32 -2.32 8.05
C ILE A 54 -4.28 -1.98 6.56
N MET A 55 -3.09 -1.83 5.98
CA MET A 55 -2.97 -1.54 4.55
C MET A 55 -3.58 -2.63 3.65
N THR A 56 -3.68 -3.88 4.13
CA THR A 56 -4.32 -4.98 3.39
C THR A 56 -5.83 -5.09 3.59
N ASP A 57 -6.44 -4.23 4.41
CA ASP A 57 -7.90 -4.22 4.55
C ASP A 57 -8.55 -3.85 3.19
N PRO A 58 -9.67 -4.49 2.79
CA PRO A 58 -10.24 -4.35 1.45
C PRO A 58 -10.63 -2.93 1.05
N GLU A 59 -10.93 -2.05 2.00
CA GLU A 59 -11.30 -0.65 1.75
C GLU A 59 -10.11 0.27 1.41
N PHE A 60 -8.88 -0.17 1.70
CA PHE A 60 -7.71 0.69 1.60
C PHE A 60 -7.24 0.88 0.17
N ALA A 61 -6.99 -0.17 -0.61
CA ALA A 61 -6.57 -0.08 -2.01
C ALA A 61 -7.71 -0.45 -2.98
N ASP A 62 -7.62 -0.06 -4.25
CA ASP A 62 -8.59 -0.47 -5.28
C ASP A 62 -8.41 -1.94 -5.69
N ALA A 63 -7.19 -2.47 -5.54
CA ALA A 63 -6.90 -3.88 -5.67
C ALA A 63 -5.83 -4.28 -4.64
N THR A 64 -6.18 -5.20 -3.74
CA THR A 64 -5.27 -5.73 -2.72
C THR A 64 -4.93 -7.18 -3.02
N TYR A 65 -3.63 -7.48 -3.10
CA TYR A 65 -3.10 -8.83 -3.29
C TYR A 65 -2.38 -9.27 -2.03
N ILE A 66 -2.96 -10.25 -1.33
CA ILE A 66 -2.28 -10.95 -0.23
C ILE A 66 -1.58 -12.17 -0.83
N GLU A 67 -0.45 -11.90 -1.47
CA GLU A 67 0.34 -12.86 -2.27
C GLU A 67 1.82 -12.74 -1.92
N PRO A 68 2.66 -13.75 -2.21
CA PRO A 68 4.11 -13.67 -2.00
C PRO A 68 4.71 -12.44 -2.69
N ILE A 69 5.54 -11.71 -1.95
CA ILE A 69 6.35 -10.59 -2.45
C ILE A 69 7.70 -11.10 -2.93
#